data_AF-A0A955YSH6-F1
#
_entry.id   AF-A0A955YSH6-F1
#
_cell.length_a   1.000
_cell.length_b   1.000
_cell.length_c   1.000
_cell.angle_alpha   90.00
_cell.angle_beta   90.00
_cell.angle_gamma   90.00
#
_symmetry.space_group_name_H-M   'P 1'
#
loop_
_entity.id
_entity.type
_entity.pdbx_description
1 polymer ?
#
loop_
_entity_poly.entity_id
_entity_poly.type
_entity_poly.pdbx_seq_one_letter_code
_entity_poly.pdbx_strand_id
1 'polypeptide(L)'
;LLSEWGISLDASVVLELDEGRLSVPPNPIGPFLVNDYGDHRTTESLAKVKSPTLMRLVRSVRPTRDGVHVLLRTTGQAYAETTMGELGGEGQPLRGEGDLDGPVPVAVAAEPGRLSAKAGKDAEGGRVVVVGDSDWLSPDLLRPELANADLIHGFTGWLTQRNTMIAIAPKKISARRLSMTEEGMSDLFVRLLVLIPGAILVLGFATFWSRRS
;
A
#
# COMPACT_ATOMS: atom_id res chain seq x y z
N LEU A 1 4.04 -1.59 -27.51
CA LEU A 1 4.53 -0.51 -26.61
C LEU A 1 5.18 -1.05 -25.34
N LEU A 2 4.48 -1.54 -24.30
CA LEU A 2 5.14 -1.97 -23.04
C LEU A 2 6.19 -3.10 -23.22
N SER A 3 5.93 -4.03 -24.14
CA SER A 3 6.87 -5.11 -24.49
C SER A 3 8.23 -4.60 -24.98
N GLU A 4 8.25 -3.50 -25.72
CA GLU A 4 9.50 -2.85 -26.19
C GLU A 4 10.31 -2.31 -25.01
N TRP A 5 9.64 -1.92 -23.93
CA TRP A 5 10.25 -1.48 -22.67
C TRP A 5 10.64 -2.64 -21.75
N GLY A 6 10.40 -3.89 -22.16
CA GLY A 6 10.69 -5.05 -21.33
C GLY A 6 9.67 -5.23 -20.21
N ILE A 7 8.45 -4.74 -20.40
CA ILE A 7 7.38 -4.76 -19.40
C ILE A 7 6.22 -5.57 -19.96
N SER A 8 5.73 -6.52 -19.17
CA SER A 8 4.49 -7.25 -19.42
C SER A 8 3.43 -6.79 -18.42
N LEU A 9 2.24 -6.48 -18.92
CA LEU A 9 1.06 -6.20 -18.12
C LEU A 9 0.09 -7.34 -18.37
N ASP A 10 -0.13 -8.17 -17.35
CA ASP A 10 -0.95 -9.37 -17.53
C ASP A 10 -2.44 -9.02 -17.44
N ALA A 11 -3.27 -9.85 -18.08
CA ALA A 11 -4.71 -9.83 -17.89
C ALA A 11 -5.06 -10.59 -16.62
N SER A 12 -4.67 -10.05 -15.47
CA SER A 12 -4.82 -10.67 -14.16
C SER A 12 -5.47 -9.72 -13.15
N VAL A 13 -5.96 -10.27 -12.04
CA VAL A 13 -6.32 -9.53 -10.84
C VAL A 13 -5.49 -10.07 -9.69
N VAL A 14 -4.74 -9.21 -9.02
CA VAL A 14 -3.91 -9.59 -7.88
C VAL A 14 -4.76 -9.68 -6.63
N LEU A 15 -4.70 -10.84 -5.99
CA LEU A 15 -5.38 -11.16 -4.74
C LEU A 15 -4.34 -11.23 -3.62
N GLU A 16 -4.53 -10.41 -2.59
CA GLU A 16 -3.67 -10.41 -1.39
C GLU A 16 -4.31 -11.29 -0.33
N LEU A 17 -3.54 -12.24 0.23
CA LEU A 17 -4.04 -13.19 1.23
C LEU A 17 -3.47 -12.91 2.63
N ASP A 18 -2.45 -12.08 2.75
CA ASP A 18 -1.97 -11.62 4.05
C ASP A 18 -2.99 -10.66 4.69
N GLU A 19 -3.73 -11.15 5.69
CA GLU A 19 -4.71 -10.37 6.43
C GLU A 19 -4.13 -9.08 7.03
N GLY A 20 -2.83 -9.04 7.35
CA GLY A 20 -2.14 -7.85 7.84
C GLY A 20 -1.98 -6.76 6.78
N ARG A 21 -2.20 -7.07 5.50
CA ARG A 21 -2.20 -6.10 4.39
C ARG A 21 -3.58 -5.67 3.96
N LEU A 22 -4.62 -6.43 4.28
CA LEU A 22 -5.97 -6.14 3.84
C LEU A 22 -6.55 -4.95 4.61
N SER A 23 -7.21 -4.04 3.90
CA SER A 23 -7.91 -2.92 4.54
C SER A 23 -9.13 -3.39 5.33
N VAL A 24 -9.77 -4.47 4.86
CA VAL A 24 -10.92 -5.12 5.50
C VAL A 24 -10.73 -6.63 5.42
N PRO A 25 -10.14 -7.29 6.43
CA PRO A 25 -10.04 -8.75 6.46
C PRO A 25 -11.39 -9.42 6.77
N PRO A 26 -11.71 -10.60 6.19
CA PRO A 26 -11.03 -11.28 5.09
C PRO A 26 -11.65 -10.86 3.74
N ASN A 27 -10.99 -9.96 2.99
CA ASN A 27 -11.42 -9.55 1.66
C ASN A 27 -10.23 -9.44 0.70
N PRO A 28 -9.84 -10.55 0.04
CA PRO A 28 -8.64 -10.59 -0.81
C PRO A 28 -8.81 -9.87 -2.16
N ILE A 29 -10.05 -9.58 -2.57
CA ILE A 29 -10.38 -8.78 -3.78
C ILE A 29 -10.39 -7.27 -3.44
N GLY A 30 -10.44 -6.94 -2.14
CA GLY A 30 -10.50 -5.58 -1.64
C GLY A 30 -9.16 -4.83 -1.69
N PRO A 31 -9.16 -3.56 -1.26
CA PRO A 31 -7.95 -2.75 -1.17
C PRO A 31 -6.94 -3.34 -0.18
N PHE A 32 -5.66 -3.34 -0.56
CA PHE A 32 -4.57 -3.84 0.28
C PHE A 32 -3.34 -2.91 0.28
N LEU A 33 -2.54 -3.01 1.35
CA LEU A 33 -1.36 -2.19 1.60
C LEU A 33 -0.08 -2.86 1.08
N VAL A 34 0.61 -2.18 0.18
CA VAL A 34 1.94 -2.55 -0.32
C VAL A 34 3.01 -1.78 0.46
N ASN A 35 3.93 -2.54 1.06
CA ASN A 35 5.08 -2.00 1.81
C ASN A 35 6.40 -2.65 1.37
N ASP A 36 6.32 -3.64 0.48
CA ASP A 36 7.51 -4.22 -0.12
C ASP A 36 7.87 -3.39 -1.35
N TYR A 37 8.89 -2.56 -1.17
CA TYR A 37 9.40 -1.63 -2.16
C TYR A 37 10.69 -2.19 -2.75
N GLY A 38 10.76 -2.24 -4.07
CA GLY A 38 11.99 -2.64 -4.73
C GLY A 38 13.08 -1.58 -4.63
N ASP A 39 14.31 -1.99 -4.96
CA ASP A 39 15.49 -1.13 -4.93
C ASP A 39 15.45 -0.13 -6.09
N HIS A 40 14.91 1.05 -5.79
CA HIS A 40 14.87 2.17 -6.71
C HIS A 40 14.81 3.50 -5.94
N ARG A 41 15.51 4.52 -6.45
CA ARG A 41 15.62 5.83 -5.77
C ARG A 41 14.28 6.54 -5.51
N THR A 42 13.21 6.17 -6.23
CA THR A 42 11.86 6.73 -6.02
C THR A 42 11.11 6.08 -4.86
N THR A 43 11.57 4.93 -4.38
CA THR A 43 10.92 4.12 -3.34
C THR A 43 11.82 3.91 -2.11
N GLU A 44 13.11 4.23 -2.20
CA GLU A 44 14.10 4.06 -1.12
C GLU A 44 13.68 4.70 0.21
N SER A 45 13.24 5.96 0.17
CA SER A 45 12.78 6.69 1.36
C SER A 45 11.53 6.08 1.97
N LEU A 46 10.59 5.62 1.13
CA LEU A 46 9.35 4.94 1.56
C LEU A 46 9.64 3.61 2.25
N ALA A 47 10.59 2.84 1.71
CA ALA A 47 11.09 1.61 2.31
C ALA A 47 11.68 1.87 3.70
N LYS A 48 12.48 2.94 3.86
CA LYS A 48 13.09 3.32 5.15
C LYS A 48 12.07 3.69 6.21
N VAL A 49 11.05 4.49 5.84
CA VAL A 49 10.03 4.94 6.80
C VAL A 49 8.86 3.97 6.94
N LYS A 50 8.84 2.88 6.16
CA LYS A 50 7.78 1.85 6.11
C LYS A 50 6.37 2.45 5.92
N SER A 51 6.27 3.53 5.15
CA SER A 51 4.97 4.14 4.83
C SER A 51 4.29 3.26 3.79
N PRO A 52 3.03 2.83 3.98
CA PRO A 52 2.36 1.91 3.07
C PRO A 52 1.76 2.62 1.86
N THR A 53 1.70 1.95 0.72
CA THR A 53 0.90 2.36 -0.45
C THR A 53 -0.39 1.56 -0.50
N LEU A 54 -1.53 2.21 -0.56
CA LEU A 54 -2.81 1.54 -0.72
C LEU A 54 -3.07 1.33 -2.22
N MET A 55 -3.44 0.11 -2.61
CA MET A 55 -3.76 -0.25 -3.99
C MET A 55 -5.10 -1.00 -4.06
N ARG A 56 -5.77 -0.94 -5.21
CA ARG A 56 -7.12 -1.48 -5.45
C ARG A 56 -7.17 -2.12 -6.83
N LEU A 57 -7.76 -3.32 -6.92
CA LEU A 57 -7.97 -4.03 -8.21
C LEU A 57 -6.73 -4.00 -9.12
N VAL A 58 -5.59 -4.37 -8.54
CA VAL A 58 -4.28 -4.34 -9.18
C VAL A 58 -4.13 -5.45 -10.20
N ARG A 59 -3.44 -5.16 -11.30
CA ARG A 59 -2.92 -6.17 -12.24
C ARG A 59 -1.43 -6.39 -12.05
N SER A 60 -0.94 -7.58 -12.39
CA SER A 60 0.51 -7.84 -12.36
C SER A 60 1.24 -7.09 -13.48
N VAL A 61 2.37 -6.49 -13.12
CA VAL A 61 3.26 -5.73 -14.03
C VAL A 61 4.67 -6.28 -13.92
N ARG A 62 5.07 -7.15 -14.84
CA ARG A 62 6.30 -7.92 -14.74
C ARG A 62 7.43 -7.39 -15.61
N PRO A 63 8.68 -7.43 -15.14
CA PRO A 63 9.84 -7.29 -16.01
C PRO A 63 9.98 -8.54 -16.90
N THR A 64 10.30 -8.35 -18.17
CA THR A 64 10.55 -9.42 -19.15
C THR A 64 12.00 -9.50 -19.60
N ARG A 65 12.86 -8.60 -19.10
CA ARG A 65 14.30 -8.52 -19.37
C ARG A 65 14.99 -7.61 -18.36
N ASP A 66 16.32 -7.63 -18.37
CA ASP A 66 17.15 -6.77 -17.54
C ASP A 66 16.96 -5.28 -17.86
N GLY A 67 17.23 -4.43 -16.86
CA GLY A 67 17.06 -2.98 -16.94
C GLY A 67 15.66 -2.47 -16.59
N VAL A 68 14.75 -3.37 -16.21
CA VAL A 68 13.43 -3.04 -15.63
C VAL A 68 13.47 -3.30 -14.14
N HIS A 69 13.21 -2.25 -13.36
CA HIS A 69 13.26 -2.27 -11.90
C HIS A 69 11.85 -2.43 -11.34
N VAL A 70 11.63 -3.45 -10.51
CA VAL A 70 10.38 -3.55 -9.76
C VAL A 70 10.37 -2.47 -8.68
N LEU A 71 9.26 -1.72 -8.57
CA LEU A 71 9.10 -0.65 -7.59
C LEU A 71 8.26 -1.10 -6.40
N LEU A 72 7.18 -1.84 -6.66
CA LEU A 72 6.20 -2.29 -5.67
C LEU A 72 5.91 -3.79 -5.88
N ARG A 73 5.85 -4.55 -4.78
CA ARG A 73 5.49 -5.97 -4.76
C ARG A 73 4.44 -6.27 -3.70
N THR A 74 3.57 -7.24 -3.96
CA THR A 74 2.69 -7.80 -2.94
C THR A 74 3.45 -8.70 -1.97
N THR A 75 2.76 -9.32 -1.01
CA THR A 75 3.39 -10.34 -0.17
C THR A 75 3.61 -11.65 -0.94
N GLY A 76 4.38 -12.58 -0.35
CA GLY A 76 4.50 -13.94 -0.87
C GLY A 76 3.22 -14.77 -0.76
N GLN A 77 2.20 -14.30 -0.03
CA GLN A 77 0.92 -15.01 0.08
C GLN A 77 -0.04 -14.64 -1.06
N ALA A 78 0.17 -13.49 -1.69
CA ALA A 78 -0.62 -13.05 -2.83
C ALA A 78 -0.39 -13.91 -4.07
N TYR A 79 -1.30 -13.79 -5.04
CA TYR A 79 -1.15 -14.34 -6.38
C TYR A 79 -1.94 -13.49 -7.39
N ALA A 80 -1.64 -13.63 -8.69
CA ALA A 80 -2.38 -12.96 -9.75
C ALA A 80 -3.30 -13.97 -10.45
N GLU A 81 -4.60 -13.82 -10.21
CA GLU A 81 -5.68 -14.62 -10.82
C GLU A 81 -5.87 -14.20 -12.28
N THR A 82 -5.86 -15.16 -13.19
CA THR A 82 -6.05 -14.91 -14.63
C THR A 82 -7.44 -15.31 -15.13
N THR A 83 -8.18 -16.11 -14.38
CA THR A 83 -9.50 -16.67 -14.75
C THR A 83 -10.60 -15.94 -13.98
N MET A 84 -11.01 -14.77 -14.48
CA MET A 84 -11.98 -13.89 -13.80
C MET A 84 -13.36 -14.50 -13.53
N GLY A 85 -13.74 -15.57 -14.23
CA GLY A 85 -15.00 -16.29 -14.01
C GLY A 85 -15.09 -16.99 -12.65
N GLU A 86 -13.96 -17.24 -11.99
CA GLU A 86 -13.88 -17.98 -10.73
C GLU A 86 -13.89 -17.06 -9.49
N LEU A 87 -13.72 -15.74 -9.69
CA LEU A 87 -13.69 -14.72 -8.62
C LEU A 87 -15.06 -14.45 -7.96
N GLY A 88 -16.14 -15.02 -8.50
CA GLY A 88 -17.53 -14.77 -8.05
C GLY A 88 -18.23 -15.97 -7.39
N GLY A 89 -17.55 -17.10 -7.20
CA GLY A 89 -18.11 -18.27 -6.51
C GLY A 89 -18.05 -18.16 -4.98
N GLU A 90 -18.89 -18.92 -4.26
CA GLU A 90 -18.88 -19.00 -2.78
C GLU A 90 -17.61 -19.66 -2.20
N GLY A 91 -16.65 -20.06 -3.04
CA GLY A 91 -15.35 -20.59 -2.63
C GLY A 91 -14.29 -19.50 -2.55
N GLN A 92 -13.35 -19.65 -1.61
CA GLN A 92 -12.09 -18.89 -1.67
C GLN A 92 -11.46 -19.18 -3.05
N PRO A 93 -11.07 -18.17 -3.83
CA PRO A 93 -10.47 -18.43 -5.14
C PRO A 93 -9.23 -19.31 -4.91
N LEU A 94 -9.29 -20.52 -5.46
CA LEU A 94 -8.23 -21.51 -5.36
C LEU A 94 -7.22 -21.14 -6.45
N ARG A 95 -5.93 -21.10 -6.10
CA ARG A 95 -4.86 -20.81 -7.06
C ARG A 95 -5.00 -21.73 -8.28
N GLY A 96 -5.26 -21.13 -9.44
CA GLY A 96 -5.46 -21.82 -10.69
C GLY A 96 -4.14 -22.26 -11.33
N GLU A 97 -4.22 -23.23 -12.24
CA GLU A 97 -3.08 -23.60 -13.07
C GLU A 97 -2.76 -22.43 -14.02
N GLY A 98 -1.59 -21.82 -13.86
CA GLY A 98 -1.14 -20.66 -14.65
C GLY A 98 -1.20 -19.32 -13.94
N ASP A 99 -1.72 -19.27 -12.71
CA ASP A 99 -1.64 -18.08 -11.87
C ASP A 99 -0.20 -17.74 -11.48
N LEU A 100 0.05 -16.45 -11.28
CA LEU A 100 1.36 -15.97 -10.86
C LEU A 100 1.43 -15.91 -9.33
N ASP A 101 2.20 -16.79 -8.72
CA ASP A 101 2.47 -16.74 -7.28
C ASP A 101 3.26 -15.50 -6.87
N GLY A 102 2.99 -15.02 -5.65
CA GLY A 102 3.66 -13.87 -5.08
C GLY A 102 5.09 -14.13 -4.60
N PRO A 103 5.88 -13.07 -4.33
CA PRO A 103 5.53 -11.65 -4.41
C PRO A 103 5.27 -11.18 -5.84
N VAL A 104 4.06 -10.69 -6.11
CA VAL A 104 3.65 -10.25 -7.44
C VAL A 104 4.13 -8.82 -7.65
N PRO A 105 4.90 -8.53 -8.71
CA PRO A 105 5.22 -7.16 -9.10
C PRO A 105 3.97 -6.42 -9.56
N VAL A 106 3.72 -5.23 -8.99
CA VAL A 106 2.52 -4.42 -9.27
C VAL A 106 2.86 -3.02 -9.78
N ALA A 107 4.12 -2.63 -9.71
CA ALA A 107 4.64 -1.46 -10.41
C ALA A 107 6.12 -1.63 -10.77
N VAL A 108 6.52 -1.09 -11.91
CA VAL A 108 7.90 -1.18 -12.44
C VAL A 108 8.36 0.13 -13.08
N ALA A 109 9.67 0.31 -13.19
CA ALA A 109 10.32 1.42 -13.90
C ALA A 109 11.34 0.90 -14.92
N ALA A 110 11.51 1.59 -16.04
CA ALA A 110 12.54 1.27 -17.03
C ALA A 110 13.18 2.52 -17.66
N GLU A 111 14.46 2.42 -18.03
CA GLU A 111 15.25 3.45 -18.71
C GLU A 111 15.92 2.87 -19.98
N PRO A 112 15.73 3.42 -21.20
CA PRO A 112 16.17 2.85 -22.47
C PRO A 112 17.67 2.57 -22.58
N GLY A 113 18.50 3.41 -21.95
CA GLY A 113 19.95 3.21 -21.91
C GLY A 113 20.37 1.90 -21.25
N ARG A 114 19.48 1.25 -20.49
CA ARG A 114 19.71 -0.08 -19.90
C ARG A 114 19.05 -1.24 -20.66
N LEU A 115 18.29 -0.94 -21.70
CA LEU A 115 17.43 -1.89 -22.39
C LEU A 115 18.07 -2.48 -23.67
N SER A 116 19.17 -1.91 -24.15
CA SER A 116 19.90 -2.36 -25.34
C SER A 116 21.40 -2.34 -25.08
N ALA A 117 22.08 -3.48 -25.28
CA ALA A 117 23.54 -3.57 -25.20
C ALA A 117 24.28 -2.68 -26.22
N LYS A 118 23.58 -2.12 -27.21
CA LYS A 118 24.09 -1.15 -28.19
C LYS A 118 23.88 0.31 -27.80
N ALA A 119 23.04 0.59 -26.82
CA ALA A 119 22.85 1.93 -26.29
C ALA A 119 24.00 2.19 -25.30
N GLY A 120 24.90 3.12 -25.63
CA GLY A 120 25.93 3.54 -24.68
C GLY A 120 25.31 4.02 -23.37
N LYS A 121 26.10 4.09 -22.29
CA LYS A 121 25.67 4.58 -20.97
C LYS A 121 25.02 5.97 -21.01
N ASP A 122 25.18 6.70 -22.11
CA ASP A 122 24.69 8.06 -22.37
C ASP A 122 23.54 8.12 -23.39
N ALA A 123 22.85 7.01 -23.69
CA ALA A 123 21.67 7.06 -24.54
C ALA A 123 20.56 7.87 -23.84
N GLU A 124 20.39 9.13 -24.26
CA GLU A 124 19.29 10.02 -23.88
C GLU A 124 17.95 9.43 -24.32
N GLY A 125 17.40 8.56 -23.47
CA GLY A 125 16.09 7.95 -23.64
C GLY A 125 15.10 8.48 -22.60
N GLY A 126 13.81 8.50 -22.97
CA GLY A 126 12.73 8.78 -22.03
C GLY A 126 12.67 7.75 -20.91
N ARG A 127 11.99 8.05 -19.81
CA ARG A 127 11.79 7.11 -18.70
C ARG A 127 10.35 6.63 -18.68
N VAL A 128 10.09 5.41 -18.23
CA VAL A 128 8.72 4.92 -18.02
C VAL A 128 8.55 4.34 -16.63
N VAL A 129 7.40 4.63 -16.02
CA VAL A 129 6.88 3.95 -14.83
C VAL A 129 5.51 3.38 -15.21
N VAL A 130 5.28 2.13 -14.85
CA VAL A 130 3.99 1.45 -15.06
C VAL A 130 3.48 0.97 -13.71
N VAL A 131 2.24 1.32 -13.39
CA VAL A 131 1.52 0.91 -12.18
C VAL A 131 0.32 0.09 -12.62
N GLY A 132 0.13 -1.08 -12.03
CA GLY A 132 -0.93 -2.04 -12.39
C GLY A 132 -2.33 -1.66 -11.91
N ASP A 133 -2.44 -0.54 -11.20
CA ASP A 133 -3.65 0.01 -10.62
C ASP A 133 -4.01 1.31 -11.35
N SER A 134 -5.25 1.43 -11.82
CA SER A 134 -5.74 2.63 -12.52
C SER A 134 -6.21 3.74 -11.59
N ASP A 135 -6.55 3.43 -10.34
CA ASP A 135 -7.16 4.34 -9.38
C ASP A 135 -6.24 4.71 -8.21
N TRP A 136 -4.98 4.24 -8.18
CA TRP A 136 -3.98 4.48 -7.13
C TRP A 136 -3.70 5.96 -6.78
N LEU A 137 -4.15 6.91 -7.61
CA LEU A 137 -4.07 8.36 -7.38
C LEU A 137 -5.42 9.03 -7.12
N SER A 138 -6.46 8.25 -6.85
CA SER A 138 -7.77 8.79 -6.51
C SER A 138 -7.66 9.72 -5.28
N PRO A 139 -8.44 10.80 -5.20
CA PRO A 139 -8.31 11.80 -4.13
C PRO A 139 -8.38 11.21 -2.71
N ASP A 140 -9.13 10.12 -2.52
CA ASP A 140 -9.25 9.40 -1.27
C ASP A 140 -8.00 8.62 -0.86
N LEU A 141 -7.04 8.40 -1.78
CA LEU A 141 -5.76 7.73 -1.51
C LEU A 141 -4.61 8.71 -1.26
N LEU A 142 -4.79 10.00 -1.58
CA LEU A 142 -3.78 11.05 -1.42
C LEU A 142 -3.77 11.63 0.01
N ARG A 143 -3.73 10.74 1.02
CA ARG A 143 -3.74 11.12 2.45
C ARG A 143 -2.34 11.07 3.05
N PRO A 144 -2.04 11.86 4.09
CA PRO A 144 -0.73 11.88 4.74
C PRO A 144 -0.28 10.54 5.31
N GLU A 145 -1.20 9.62 5.63
CA GLU A 145 -0.91 8.30 6.20
C GLU A 145 -0.39 7.31 5.14
N LEU A 146 -0.68 7.57 3.86
CA LEU A 146 -0.34 6.71 2.73
C LEU A 146 0.82 7.29 1.91
N ALA A 147 1.56 6.42 1.24
CA ALA A 147 2.69 6.78 0.40
C ALA A 147 2.29 7.14 -1.05
N ASN A 148 1.01 7.06 -1.42
CA ASN A 148 0.54 7.32 -2.79
C ASN A 148 0.92 8.72 -3.30
N ALA A 149 0.75 9.75 -2.46
CA ALA A 149 1.14 11.13 -2.78
C ALA A 149 2.67 11.31 -2.89
N ASP A 150 3.43 10.60 -2.06
CA ASP A 150 4.88 10.64 -2.09
C ASP A 150 5.44 9.91 -3.33
N LEU A 151 4.82 8.79 -3.72
CA LEU A 151 5.18 8.04 -4.92
C LEU A 151 5.00 8.87 -6.19
N ILE A 152 3.88 9.57 -6.37
CA ILE A 152 3.69 10.40 -7.57
C ILE A 152 4.69 11.54 -7.65
N HIS A 153 5.09 12.14 -6.52
CA HIS A 153 6.17 13.11 -6.49
C HIS A 153 7.51 12.49 -6.88
N GLY A 154 7.87 11.35 -6.29
CA GLY A 154 9.10 10.62 -6.61
C GLY A 154 9.16 10.20 -8.08
N PHE A 155 8.06 9.66 -8.61
CA PHE A 155 7.92 9.25 -10.01
C PHE A 155 8.03 10.45 -10.94
N THR A 156 7.34 11.56 -10.66
CA THR A 156 7.38 12.76 -11.51
C THR A 156 8.78 13.38 -11.53
N GLY A 157 9.45 13.49 -10.38
CA GLY A 157 10.83 13.97 -10.31
C GLY A 157 11.79 13.07 -11.09
N TRP A 158 11.61 11.76 -10.98
CA TRP A 158 12.40 10.78 -11.73
C TRP A 158 12.17 10.87 -13.23
N LEU A 159 10.92 10.83 -13.67
CA LEU A 159 10.51 10.88 -15.08
C LEU A 159 10.98 12.16 -15.78
N THR A 160 10.98 13.30 -15.06
CA THR A 160 11.41 14.62 -15.58
C THR A 160 12.92 14.87 -15.46
N GLN A 161 13.70 13.87 -15.05
CA GLN A 161 15.15 13.97 -14.82
C GLN A 161 15.56 15.06 -13.81
N ARG A 162 14.64 15.51 -12.94
CA ARG A 162 14.91 16.48 -11.87
C ARG A 162 15.44 15.74 -10.64
N ASN A 163 16.74 15.43 -10.62
CA ASN A 163 17.38 14.72 -9.51
C ASN A 163 17.23 15.44 -8.15
N THR A 164 17.04 16.76 -8.12
CA THR A 164 16.85 17.54 -6.89
C THR A 164 15.44 17.43 -6.29
N MET A 165 14.45 16.91 -7.02
CA MET A 165 13.05 16.78 -6.57
C MET A 165 12.72 15.37 -6.04
N ILE A 166 13.71 14.47 -5.93
CA ILE A 166 13.53 13.09 -5.43
C ILE A 166 13.60 13.05 -3.89
N ALA A 167 14.03 14.14 -3.24
CA ALA A 167 13.97 14.28 -1.79
C ALA A 167 12.51 14.45 -1.35
N ILE A 168 11.91 13.39 -0.82
CA ILE A 168 10.64 13.48 -0.09
C ILE A 168 10.83 14.50 1.04
N ALA A 169 10.02 15.56 1.05
CA ALA A 169 10.07 16.55 2.10
C ALA A 169 9.92 15.86 3.47
N PRO A 170 10.69 16.26 4.51
CA PRO A 170 10.53 15.69 5.84
C PRO A 170 9.06 15.80 6.24
N LYS A 171 8.42 14.63 6.41
CA LYS A 171 7.03 14.51 6.78
C LYS A 171 6.82 15.38 8.01
N LYS A 172 5.95 16.40 7.92
CA LYS A 172 5.45 17.04 9.14
C LYS A 172 4.79 15.93 9.91
N ILE A 173 5.43 15.50 10.99
CA ILE A 173 4.91 14.47 11.87
C ILE A 173 3.66 15.08 12.50
N SER A 174 2.53 15.01 11.81
CA SER A 174 1.22 15.02 12.45
C SER A 174 1.02 13.63 13.05
N ALA A 175 1.98 13.22 13.89
CA ALA A 175 1.69 12.21 14.87
C ALA A 175 0.72 12.87 15.82
N ARG A 176 -0.58 12.74 15.56
CA ARG A 176 -1.44 12.38 16.67
C ARG A 176 -1.21 10.90 16.97
N ARG A 177 0.04 10.54 17.27
CA ARG A 177 0.34 9.30 17.96
C ARG A 177 -0.26 9.52 19.34
N LEU A 178 -1.42 8.93 19.59
CA LEU A 178 -1.74 8.55 20.95
C LEU A 178 -0.76 7.44 21.31
N SER A 179 0.46 7.85 21.67
CA SER A 179 1.42 7.00 22.37
C SER A 179 0.91 6.86 23.79
N MET A 180 -0.14 6.06 23.99
CA MET A 180 -0.54 5.65 25.33
C MET A 180 0.42 4.55 25.77
N THR A 181 1.17 4.83 26.82
CA THR A 181 1.84 3.81 27.63
C THR A 181 0.77 2.84 28.17
N GLU A 182 1.12 1.58 28.46
CA GLU A 182 0.17 0.60 29.03
C GLU A 182 -0.51 1.15 30.31
N GLU A 183 0.24 1.94 31.09
CA GLU A 183 -0.27 2.68 32.25
C GLU A 183 -1.42 3.64 31.88
N GLY A 184 -1.29 4.39 30.79
CA GLY A 184 -2.32 5.31 30.30
C GLY A 184 -3.59 4.59 29.80
N MET A 185 -3.45 3.37 29.28
CA MET A 185 -4.60 2.56 28.84
C MET A 185 -5.41 2.05 30.04
N SER A 186 -4.73 1.63 31.11
CA SER A 186 -5.38 1.18 32.34
C SER A 186 -6.11 2.30 33.09
N ASP A 187 -5.51 3.50 33.17
CA ASP A 187 -6.14 4.67 33.81
C ASP A 187 -7.38 5.14 33.02
N LEU A 188 -7.28 5.15 31.69
CA LEU A 188 -8.41 5.51 30.82
C LEU A 188 -9.57 4.51 30.97
N PHE A 189 -9.26 3.20 31.06
CA PHE A 189 -10.26 2.16 31.28
C PHE A 189 -10.99 2.34 32.61
N VAL A 190 -10.26 2.58 33.71
CA VAL A 190 -10.88 2.81 35.03
C VAL A 190 -11.77 4.05 35.00
N ARG A 191 -11.32 5.15 34.37
CA ARG A 191 -12.11 6.39 34.29
C ARG A 191 -13.42 6.20 33.51
N LEU A 192 -13.34 5.57 32.34
CA LEU A 192 -14.47 5.43 31.43
C LEU A 192 -15.44 4.33 31.86
N LEU A 193 -14.93 3.20 32.34
CA LEU A 193 -15.75 2.00 32.61
C LEU A 193 -16.15 1.85 34.09
N VAL A 194 -15.43 2.47 35.02
CA VAL A 194 -15.72 2.36 36.47
C VAL A 194 -16.20 3.69 37.04
N LEU A 195 -15.43 4.76 36.84
CA LEU A 195 -15.66 6.05 37.51
C LEU A 195 -16.93 6.75 37.02
N ILE A 196 -17.14 6.85 35.70
CA ILE A 196 -18.34 7.47 35.13
C ILE A 196 -19.61 6.68 35.47
N PRO A 197 -19.70 5.35 35.22
CA PRO A 197 -20.87 4.57 35.62
C PRO A 197 -21.10 4.59 37.13
N GLY A 198 -20.03 4.53 37.93
CA GLY A 198 -20.09 4.60 39.39
C GLY A 198 -20.67 5.92 39.90
N ALA A 199 -20.25 7.05 39.33
CA ALA A 199 -20.80 8.37 39.68
C ALA A 199 -22.30 8.46 39.39
N ILE A 200 -22.76 7.89 38.28
CA ILE A 200 -24.18 7.81 37.93
C ILE A 200 -24.95 6.98 38.96
N LEU A 201 -24.41 5.83 39.38
CA LEU A 201 -25.03 4.99 40.41
C LEU A 201 -25.13 5.69 41.76
N VAL A 202 -24.08 6.41 42.18
CA VAL A 202 -24.08 7.17 43.44
C VAL A 202 -25.12 8.29 43.41
N LEU A 203 -25.19 9.05 42.32
CA LEU A 203 -26.21 10.10 42.14
C LEU A 203 -27.62 9.50 42.11
N GLY A 204 -27.81 8.36 41.42
CA GLY A 204 -29.07 7.62 41.41
C GLY A 204 -29.48 7.15 42.80
N PHE A 205 -28.53 6.62 43.58
CA PHE A 205 -28.79 6.17 44.95
C PHE A 205 -29.08 7.33 45.90
N ALA A 206 -28.31 8.42 45.82
CA ALA A 206 -28.52 9.62 46.63
C ALA A 206 -29.90 10.23 46.39
N THR A 207 -30.32 10.36 45.13
CA THR A 207 -31.65 10.87 44.77
C THR A 207 -32.78 9.93 45.16
N PHE A 208 -32.57 8.62 45.12
CA PHE A 208 -33.53 7.64 45.61
C PHE A 208 -33.70 7.72 47.13
N TRP A 209 -32.59 7.84 47.86
CA TRP A 209 -32.60 7.92 49.32
C TRP A 209 -33.22 9.25 49.80
N SER A 210 -32.88 10.38 49.17
CA SER A 210 -33.45 11.69 49.50
C SER A 210 -34.94 11.82 49.18
N ARG A 211 -35.49 10.91 48.35
CA ARG A 211 -36.93 10.84 48.06
C ARG A 211 -37.69 9.90 49.02
N ARG A 212 -36.97 9.11 49.81
CA ARG A 212 -37.53 8.16 50.80
C ARG A 212 -37.40 8.65 52.25
N SER A 213 -36.47 9.56 52.53
CA SER A 213 -36.43 10.38 53.75
C SER A 213 -37.37 11.58 53.62
#